data_AF-A0ABD6EV28-F1
#
_entry.id   AF-A0ABD6EV28-F1
#
_cell.length_a   1.000
_cell.length_b   1.000
_cell.length_c   1.000
_cell.angle_alpha   90.00
_cell.angle_beta   90.00
_cell.angle_gamma   90.00
#
_symmetry.space_group_name_H-M   'P 1'
#
loop_
_entity.id
_entity.type
_entity.pdbx_description
1 polymer ?
#
loop_
_entity_poly.entity_id
_entity_poly.type
_entity_poly.pdbx_seq_one_letter_code
_entity_poly.pdbx_strand_id
1 'polypeptide(L)'
;MHSTTIICLLFINILYGEQLCRVNDDCSTCRTLQPGDQCSKLKTNALLYCDPTTNKIAMQKGFYLECTDSGDQLIAKSCGSARYFDGEMCRSVDGRRRSNTTDSTKIDDHCSNDPKCLAKLQCKYGTALKIGDTMTKCDSDSDCPSSYQCQLDVNMCCPRAQTICALPLKLGNCKQNILRFWYNAITRECEAFDYSGCNGNDNNFRSISDCLLTCGNIQSAPQCPKGEAFKDHYGKFHTCSHTQNKCPENSECYFDGYVWGCCPSKAYTCSRPVEKGVRCENKPSNRFFFDAQTQKCEAFEFNGKY
;
A
#
# COMPACT_ATOMS: atom_id res chain seq x y z
N MET A 1 -26.62 39.21 45.44
CA MET A 1 -27.40 38.19 44.71
C MET A 1 -27.41 38.54 43.24
N HIS A 2 -26.60 37.84 42.44
CA HIS A 2 -26.66 37.63 40.98
C HIS A 2 -25.22 37.38 40.53
N SER A 3 -24.85 36.12 40.34
CA SER A 3 -23.72 35.76 39.48
C SER A 3 -24.01 34.41 38.87
N THR A 4 -24.42 34.49 37.61
CA THR A 4 -24.76 33.41 36.69
C THR A 4 -23.65 32.37 36.60
N THR A 5 -24.07 31.12 36.75
CA THR A 5 -23.31 29.90 36.49
C THR A 5 -22.99 29.82 34.98
N ILE A 6 -21.83 30.36 34.57
CA ILE A 6 -21.29 30.08 33.23
C ILE A 6 -20.56 28.75 33.32
N ILE A 7 -21.24 27.74 32.81
CA ILE A 7 -20.76 26.40 32.56
C ILE A 7 -19.51 26.52 31.68
N CYS A 8 -18.34 26.29 32.28
CA CYS A 8 -17.05 26.22 31.60
C CYS A 8 -16.99 24.90 30.81
N LEU A 9 -17.68 24.86 29.68
CA LEU A 9 -17.54 23.86 28.61
C LEU A 9 -16.31 24.19 27.73
N LEU A 10 -15.16 24.41 28.36
CA LEU A 10 -13.89 24.54 27.68
C LEU A 10 -12.91 23.61 28.38
N PHE A 11 -12.13 22.86 27.60
CA PHE A 11 -11.22 21.78 28.00
C PHE A 11 -11.75 20.34 27.95
N ILE A 12 -12.50 20.00 26.91
CA ILE A 12 -12.35 18.67 26.26
C ILE A 12 -12.23 18.89 24.75
N ASN A 13 -11.16 19.58 24.32
CA ASN A 13 -10.63 19.38 22.97
C ASN A 13 -9.65 18.22 23.06
N ILE A 14 -10.18 17.00 23.08
CA ILE A 14 -9.37 15.82 22.81
C ILE A 14 -8.93 15.96 21.36
N LEU A 15 -7.62 16.08 21.16
CA LEU A 15 -6.90 15.92 19.91
C LEU A 15 -7.21 14.54 19.30
N TYR A 16 -8.35 14.43 18.63
CA TYR A 16 -8.51 13.48 17.54
C TYR A 16 -8.08 14.22 16.28
N GLY A 17 -6.88 13.95 15.78
CA GLY A 17 -6.55 14.37 14.42
C GLY A 17 -7.58 13.73 13.49
N GLU A 18 -8.36 14.54 12.77
CA GLU A 18 -9.32 14.04 11.79
C GLU A 18 -8.57 13.14 10.79
N GLN A 19 -9.02 11.90 10.62
CA GLN A 19 -8.41 10.97 9.69
C GLN A 19 -8.55 11.52 8.26
N LEU A 20 -7.43 11.67 7.56
CA LEU A 20 -7.43 12.10 6.17
C LEU A 20 -7.91 10.97 5.24
N CYS A 21 -8.79 11.32 4.31
CA CYS A 21 -9.34 10.41 3.33
C CYS A 21 -8.30 9.90 2.34
N ARG A 22 -8.49 8.66 1.91
CA ARG A 22 -7.80 8.01 0.80
C ARG A 22 -8.79 7.67 -0.31
N VAL A 23 -8.26 7.42 -1.51
CA VAL A 23 -9.08 7.06 -2.69
C VAL A 23 -9.85 5.78 -2.40
N ASN A 24 -11.16 5.79 -2.65
CA ASN A 24 -12.19 4.77 -2.38
C ASN A 24 -12.74 4.73 -0.94
N ASP A 25 -12.31 5.62 -0.04
CA ASP A 25 -12.90 5.69 1.30
C ASP A 25 -14.37 6.11 1.20
N ASP A 26 -15.20 5.72 2.16
CA ASP A 26 -16.57 6.23 2.23
C ASP A 26 -16.53 7.73 2.55
N CYS A 27 -17.31 8.53 1.83
CA CYS A 27 -17.21 9.99 1.89
C CYS A 27 -17.43 10.60 3.30
N SER A 28 -18.09 9.87 4.21
CA SER A 28 -18.45 10.33 5.55
C SER A 28 -17.51 9.84 6.66
N THR A 29 -16.50 9.03 6.36
CA THR A 29 -15.64 8.41 7.38
C THR A 29 -14.34 9.17 7.65
N CYS A 30 -14.04 10.19 6.85
CA CYS A 30 -12.78 10.89 6.85
C CYS A 30 -12.92 12.32 6.29
N ARG A 31 -11.85 13.12 6.40
CA ARG A 31 -11.77 14.47 5.80
C ARG A 31 -10.78 14.47 4.63
N THR A 32 -11.13 15.08 3.51
CA THR A 32 -10.17 15.32 2.40
C THR A 32 -9.36 16.59 2.65
N LEU A 33 -8.13 16.64 2.12
CA LEU A 33 -7.36 17.90 2.08
C LEU A 33 -8.04 18.89 1.12
N GLN A 34 -8.13 20.15 1.53
CA GLN A 34 -8.76 21.22 0.77
C GLN A 34 -7.85 22.45 0.65
N PRO A 35 -8.08 23.33 -0.33
CA PRO A 35 -7.40 24.63 -0.36
C PRO A 35 -7.62 25.42 0.92
N GLY A 36 -6.56 26.01 1.48
CA GLY A 36 -6.55 26.72 2.75
C GLY A 36 -6.15 25.89 3.96
N ASP A 37 -6.09 24.56 3.84
CA ASP A 37 -5.56 23.70 4.90
C ASP A 37 -4.08 23.99 5.18
N GLN A 38 -3.69 23.90 6.46
CA GLN A 38 -2.31 24.16 6.89
C GLN A 38 -1.38 23.07 6.37
N CYS A 39 -0.19 23.46 5.92
CA CYS A 39 0.86 22.52 5.54
C CYS A 39 2.23 22.96 6.08
N SER A 40 3.22 22.06 6.06
CA SER A 40 4.53 22.33 6.70
C SER A 40 5.73 21.89 5.86
N LYS A 41 5.50 21.36 4.65
CA LYS A 41 6.53 20.83 3.74
C LYS A 41 6.06 20.98 2.29
N LEU A 42 7.01 21.09 1.34
CA LEU A 42 6.81 21.04 -0.12
C LEU A 42 6.25 19.68 -0.58
N LYS A 43 5.02 19.35 -0.17
CA LYS A 43 4.29 18.16 -0.62
C LYS A 43 3.20 18.60 -1.59
N THR A 44 3.26 18.07 -2.79
CA THR A 44 2.12 18.06 -3.70
C THR A 44 1.23 16.87 -3.35
N ASN A 45 -0.07 17.08 -3.21
CA ASN A 45 -1.05 16.04 -2.92
C ASN A 45 -2.06 15.98 -4.05
N ALA A 46 -2.61 14.80 -4.33
CA ALA A 46 -3.72 14.68 -5.24
C ALA A 46 -4.96 15.40 -4.66
N LEU A 47 -5.72 16.12 -5.51
CA LEU A 47 -6.98 16.71 -5.07
C LEU A 47 -8.06 15.62 -5.05
N LEU A 48 -8.61 15.36 -3.87
CA LEU A 48 -9.63 14.33 -3.66
C LEU A 48 -11.03 14.96 -3.51
N TYR A 49 -12.06 14.27 -4.01
CA TYR A 49 -13.46 14.68 -3.90
C TYR A 49 -14.35 13.46 -3.60
N CYS A 50 -15.54 13.69 -3.04
CA CYS A 50 -16.54 12.64 -2.92
C CYS A 50 -17.28 12.45 -4.25
N ASP A 51 -17.21 11.26 -4.83
CA ASP A 51 -17.99 10.91 -6.01
C ASP A 51 -19.47 10.66 -5.61
N PRO A 52 -20.41 11.49 -6.08
CA PRO A 52 -21.82 11.38 -5.70
C PRO A 52 -22.50 10.12 -6.23
N THR A 53 -21.92 9.45 -7.23
CA THR A 53 -22.49 8.25 -7.83
C THR A 53 -22.12 6.99 -7.04
N THR A 54 -20.90 6.93 -6.52
CA THR A 54 -20.37 5.76 -5.82
C THR A 54 -20.37 5.93 -4.30
N ASN A 55 -20.58 7.16 -3.81
CA ASN A 55 -20.39 7.54 -2.40
C ASN A 55 -18.97 7.21 -1.88
N LYS A 56 -17.99 7.21 -2.79
CA LYS A 56 -16.58 6.93 -2.51
C LYS A 56 -15.70 8.13 -2.82
N ILE A 57 -14.59 8.27 -2.12
CA ILE A 57 -13.58 9.28 -2.39
C ILE A 57 -12.89 8.97 -3.72
N ALA A 58 -12.87 9.91 -4.64
CA ALA A 58 -12.22 9.81 -5.93
C ALA A 58 -11.19 10.94 -6.12
N MET A 59 -10.28 10.74 -7.08
CA MET A 59 -9.29 11.75 -7.42
C MET A 59 -9.79 12.66 -8.54
N GLN A 60 -9.63 13.96 -8.37
CA GLN A 60 -9.96 14.94 -9.41
C GLN A 60 -8.83 14.99 -10.46
N LYS A 61 -9.07 14.36 -11.62
CA LYS A 61 -8.07 14.23 -12.69
C LYS A 61 -7.53 15.59 -13.13
N GLY A 62 -6.20 15.73 -13.13
CA GLY A 62 -5.51 16.94 -13.59
C GLY A 62 -5.47 18.09 -12.59
N PHE A 63 -5.91 17.87 -11.35
CA PHE A 63 -5.84 18.84 -10.26
C PHE A 63 -5.04 18.27 -9.09
N TYR A 64 -4.36 19.17 -8.38
CA TYR A 64 -3.53 18.83 -7.23
C TYR A 64 -3.50 19.97 -6.21
N LEU A 65 -3.09 19.65 -5.00
CA LEU A 65 -2.82 20.59 -3.93
C LEU A 65 -1.31 20.74 -3.78
N GLU A 66 -0.85 21.97 -3.60
CA GLU A 66 0.54 22.30 -3.35
C GLU A 66 0.61 23.33 -2.22
N CYS A 67 1.66 23.32 -1.41
CA CYS A 67 1.87 24.40 -0.45
C CYS A 67 2.21 25.71 -1.17
N THR A 68 1.70 26.81 -0.63
CA THR A 68 2.17 28.17 -0.94
C THR A 68 3.69 28.28 -0.80
N ASP A 69 4.31 29.23 -1.49
CA ASP A 69 5.75 29.51 -1.37
C ASP A 69 6.16 29.91 0.05
N SER A 70 5.23 30.47 0.83
CA SER A 70 5.37 30.74 2.26
C SER A 70 5.33 29.49 3.14
N GLY A 71 4.92 28.35 2.59
CA GLY A 71 4.94 27.04 3.25
C GLY A 71 3.87 26.86 4.32
N ASP A 72 2.79 27.63 4.28
CA ASP A 72 1.78 27.74 5.34
C ASP A 72 0.39 27.22 4.94
N GLN A 73 0.04 27.22 3.65
CA GLN A 73 -1.30 26.86 3.19
C GLN A 73 -1.30 26.03 1.91
N LEU A 74 -2.25 25.10 1.78
CA LEU A 74 -2.49 24.38 0.54
C LEU A 74 -3.28 25.25 -0.46
N ILE A 75 -2.88 25.20 -1.73
CA ILE A 75 -3.59 25.82 -2.85
C ILE A 75 -3.88 24.78 -3.93
N ALA A 76 -5.06 24.86 -4.54
CA ALA A 76 -5.39 24.03 -5.70
C ALA A 76 -4.69 24.55 -6.95
N LYS A 77 -4.10 23.62 -7.69
CA LYS A 77 -3.44 23.84 -8.98
C LYS A 77 -4.01 22.89 -10.02
N SER A 78 -3.96 23.31 -11.28
CA SER A 78 -4.34 22.50 -12.43
C SER A 78 -3.12 22.24 -13.31
N CYS A 79 -3.03 21.04 -13.86
CA CYS A 79 -1.98 20.68 -14.81
C CYS A 79 -2.13 21.32 -16.20
N GLY A 80 -3.26 22.01 -16.48
CA GLY A 80 -3.55 22.59 -17.78
C GLY A 80 -4.03 21.56 -18.83
N SER A 81 -4.30 22.03 -20.04
CA SER A 81 -4.88 21.22 -21.13
C SER A 81 -3.95 20.07 -21.54
N ALA A 82 -4.50 18.86 -21.69
CA ALA A 82 -3.79 17.64 -22.11
C ALA A 82 -2.64 17.21 -21.17
N ARG A 83 -2.75 17.51 -19.88
CA ARG A 83 -1.85 17.00 -18.83
C ARG A 83 -2.64 16.36 -17.69
N TYR A 84 -2.04 15.40 -17.00
CA TYR A 84 -2.59 14.82 -15.77
C TYR A 84 -1.62 14.99 -14.62
N PHE A 85 -2.15 15.07 -13.41
CA PHE A 85 -1.34 15.06 -12.20
C PHE A 85 -1.01 13.61 -11.86
N ASP A 86 0.28 13.29 -11.79
CA ASP A 86 0.78 11.97 -11.49
C ASP A 86 1.14 11.80 -10.01
N GLY A 87 0.70 12.70 -9.12
CA GLY A 87 0.94 12.59 -7.68
C GLY A 87 2.06 13.45 -7.14
N GLU A 88 3.03 13.75 -7.98
CA GLU A 88 4.15 14.63 -7.65
C GLU A 88 4.22 15.81 -8.62
N MET A 89 3.91 15.60 -9.91
CA MET A 89 3.99 16.64 -10.92
C MET A 89 2.99 16.48 -12.06
N CYS A 90 2.90 17.51 -12.90
CA CYS A 90 2.06 17.47 -14.09
C CYS A 90 2.79 16.84 -15.27
N ARG A 91 2.20 15.80 -15.86
CA ARG A 91 2.74 15.08 -17.02
C ARG A 91 1.90 15.32 -18.26
N SER A 92 2.56 15.51 -19.41
CA SER A 92 1.88 15.62 -20.72
C SER A 92 1.32 14.29 -21.18
N VAL A 93 0.12 14.35 -21.78
CA VAL A 93 -0.43 13.29 -22.62
C VAL A 93 0.23 13.43 -24.00
N ASP A 94 1.53 13.13 -24.11
CA ASP A 94 2.23 13.24 -25.39
C ASP A 94 1.57 12.31 -26.42
N GLY A 95 0.88 12.92 -27.41
CA GLY A 95 0.30 12.28 -28.59
C GLY A 95 1.32 11.68 -29.57
N ARG A 96 2.51 11.30 -29.10
CA ARG A 96 3.38 10.40 -29.86
C ARG A 96 2.97 8.98 -29.52
N ARG A 97 2.34 8.29 -30.47
CA ARG A 97 2.36 6.83 -30.56
C ARG A 97 3.83 6.37 -30.43
N ARG A 98 4.32 6.15 -29.22
CA ARG A 98 5.59 5.46 -28.99
C ARG A 98 5.27 3.99 -28.87
N SER A 99 5.45 3.33 -30.03
CA SER A 99 6.11 2.04 -30.20
C SER A 99 5.82 0.98 -29.14
N ASN A 100 5.12 -0.09 -29.55
CA ASN A 100 5.25 -1.44 -29.01
C ASN A 100 5.54 -1.51 -27.50
N THR A 101 4.57 -1.13 -26.67
CA THR A 101 4.76 -1.17 -25.22
C THR A 101 4.45 -2.56 -24.67
N THR A 102 5.50 -3.25 -24.22
CA THR A 102 5.53 -4.59 -23.63
C THR A 102 4.87 -4.74 -22.26
N ASP A 103 4.06 -3.78 -21.81
CA ASP A 103 3.70 -3.71 -20.37
C ASP A 103 2.50 -2.81 -20.04
N SER A 104 1.31 -3.06 -20.61
CA SER A 104 0.10 -2.24 -20.43
C SER A 104 -0.83 -2.71 -19.31
N THR A 105 -1.33 -1.76 -18.50
CA THR A 105 -2.16 -1.99 -17.29
C THR A 105 -3.47 -1.18 -17.30
N LYS A 106 -4.02 -0.84 -18.48
CA LYS A 106 -5.35 -0.21 -18.59
C LYS A 106 -6.34 -1.11 -19.30
N ILE A 107 -7.61 -0.97 -18.91
CA ILE A 107 -8.79 -1.60 -19.51
C ILE A 107 -9.08 -1.11 -20.95
N ASP A 108 -8.35 -0.10 -21.44
CA ASP A 108 -8.53 0.51 -22.78
C ASP A 108 -7.28 0.42 -23.69
N ASP A 109 -6.23 -0.31 -23.31
CA ASP A 109 -5.01 -0.40 -24.12
C ASP A 109 -5.14 -1.51 -25.19
N HIS A 110 -5.09 -1.14 -26.48
CA HIS A 110 -4.97 -2.11 -27.58
C HIS A 110 -3.62 -2.84 -27.53
N CYS A 111 -3.59 -4.04 -26.94
CA CYS A 111 -2.42 -4.93 -26.98
C CYS A 111 -2.20 -5.43 -28.42
N SER A 112 -1.12 -4.98 -29.06
CA SER A 112 -0.69 -5.46 -30.36
C SER A 112 0.00 -6.83 -30.22
N ASN A 113 -0.76 -7.92 -30.05
CA ASN A 113 -0.30 -9.32 -29.99
C ASN A 113 0.91 -9.62 -29.06
N ASP A 114 1.25 -8.74 -28.13
CA ASP A 114 2.37 -8.89 -27.23
C ASP A 114 1.98 -9.84 -26.06
N PRO A 115 2.66 -10.98 -25.88
CA PRO A 115 2.32 -11.95 -24.84
C PRO A 115 2.37 -11.38 -23.41
N LYS A 116 3.26 -10.42 -23.14
CA LYS A 116 3.39 -9.79 -21.81
C LYS A 116 2.28 -8.79 -21.55
N CYS A 117 1.85 -8.07 -22.59
CA CYS A 117 0.70 -7.17 -22.55
C CYS A 117 -0.61 -7.94 -22.35
N LEU A 118 -0.80 -9.02 -23.12
CA LEU A 118 -1.98 -9.87 -23.03
C LEU A 118 -2.10 -10.56 -21.65
N ALA A 119 -0.99 -10.97 -21.04
CA ALA A 119 -0.99 -11.55 -19.69
C ALA A 119 -1.40 -10.56 -18.58
N LYS A 120 -1.17 -9.25 -18.77
CA LYS A 120 -1.58 -8.20 -17.82
C LYS A 120 -3.03 -7.74 -17.98
N LEU A 121 -3.65 -8.02 -19.13
CA LEU A 121 -5.09 -7.78 -19.34
C LEU A 121 -5.98 -8.83 -18.63
N GLN A 122 -5.38 -9.89 -18.10
CA GLN A 122 -6.11 -10.99 -17.48
C GLN A 122 -6.58 -10.64 -16.07
N CYS A 123 -5.78 -9.88 -15.33
CA CYS A 123 -6.09 -9.53 -13.96
C CYS A 123 -6.38 -8.04 -13.83
N LYS A 124 -7.35 -7.70 -12.99
CA LYS A 124 -7.62 -6.31 -12.60
C LYS A 124 -6.37 -5.64 -12.03
N TYR A 125 -5.54 -6.41 -11.32
CA TYR A 125 -4.26 -5.98 -10.78
C TYR A 125 -3.21 -7.07 -10.97
N GLY A 126 -1.96 -6.66 -11.22
CA GLY A 126 -0.80 -7.56 -11.28
C GLY A 126 -0.88 -8.62 -12.39
N THR A 127 -0.11 -9.70 -12.23
CA THR A 127 -0.04 -10.80 -13.19
C THR A 127 -0.68 -12.06 -12.60
N ALA A 128 -1.43 -12.81 -13.40
CA ALA A 128 -2.07 -14.07 -12.98
C ALA A 128 -1.05 -15.07 -12.39
N LEU A 129 -1.51 -15.88 -11.43
CA LEU A 129 -0.69 -16.93 -10.83
C LEU A 129 -0.22 -17.91 -11.89
N LYS A 130 1.08 -18.16 -11.91
CA LYS A 130 1.71 -19.11 -12.81
C LYS A 130 2.37 -20.24 -12.01
N ILE A 131 1.99 -21.48 -12.29
CA ILE A 131 2.63 -22.67 -11.73
C ILE A 131 3.39 -23.36 -12.87
N GLY A 132 4.72 -23.27 -12.85
CA GLY A 132 5.54 -23.70 -13.99
C GLY A 132 5.30 -22.80 -15.21
N ASP A 133 4.84 -23.40 -16.31
CA ASP A 133 4.53 -22.67 -17.55
C ASP A 133 3.05 -22.35 -17.79
N THR A 134 2.15 -22.79 -16.91
CA THR A 134 0.71 -22.63 -17.06
C THR A 134 0.12 -21.62 -16.07
N MET A 135 -0.83 -20.82 -16.56
CA MET A 135 -1.65 -19.96 -15.70
C MET A 135 -2.65 -20.82 -14.92
N THR A 136 -2.79 -20.52 -13.63
CA THR A 136 -3.69 -21.25 -12.73
C THR A 136 -5.13 -20.78 -12.97
N LYS A 137 -5.95 -21.70 -13.49
CA LYS A 137 -7.39 -21.49 -13.67
C LYS A 137 -8.13 -21.70 -12.35
N CYS A 138 -9.31 -21.11 -12.25
CA CYS A 138 -10.20 -21.25 -11.11
C CYS A 138 -11.66 -21.12 -11.55
N ASP A 139 -12.55 -21.74 -10.79
CA ASP A 139 -14.00 -21.55 -10.89
C ASP A 139 -14.53 -20.75 -9.68
N SER A 140 -13.78 -20.74 -8.58
CA SER A 140 -14.10 -20.02 -7.36
C SER A 140 -12.84 -19.60 -6.58
N ASP A 141 -13.01 -18.71 -5.59
CA ASP A 141 -11.90 -18.24 -4.74
C ASP A 141 -11.20 -19.36 -3.97
N SER A 142 -11.88 -20.48 -3.69
CA SER A 142 -11.27 -21.61 -2.98
C SER A 142 -10.23 -22.37 -3.80
N ASP A 143 -10.24 -22.20 -5.12
CA ASP A 143 -9.25 -22.82 -6.02
C ASP A 143 -7.92 -22.05 -6.03
N CYS A 144 -7.91 -20.84 -5.46
CA CYS A 144 -6.77 -19.94 -5.43
C CYS A 144 -6.10 -19.91 -4.04
N PRO A 145 -4.76 -19.79 -3.98
CA PRO A 145 -4.07 -19.52 -2.71
C PRO A 145 -4.58 -18.24 -2.04
N SER A 146 -4.39 -18.10 -0.73
CA SER A 146 -4.88 -16.94 0.05
C SER A 146 -4.37 -15.57 -0.42
N SER A 147 -3.24 -15.51 -1.12
CA SER A 147 -2.70 -14.30 -1.73
C SER A 147 -3.32 -13.96 -3.11
N TYR A 148 -4.19 -14.83 -3.61
CA TYR A 148 -4.89 -14.72 -4.89
C TYR A 148 -6.41 -14.80 -4.69
N GLN A 149 -7.15 -14.44 -5.71
CA GLN A 149 -8.61 -14.57 -5.79
C GLN A 149 -8.98 -14.94 -7.23
N CYS A 150 -10.12 -15.60 -7.40
CA CYS A 150 -10.59 -15.98 -8.70
C CYS A 150 -11.26 -14.80 -9.40
N GLN A 151 -10.70 -14.37 -10.52
CA GLN A 151 -11.35 -13.37 -11.37
C GLN A 151 -12.25 -14.10 -12.37
N LEU A 152 -13.56 -14.15 -12.07
CA LEU A 152 -14.54 -14.93 -12.81
C LEU A 152 -14.66 -14.55 -14.29
N ASP A 153 -14.38 -13.29 -14.65
CA ASP A 153 -14.43 -12.85 -16.06
C ASP A 153 -13.39 -13.55 -16.94
N VAL A 154 -12.32 -14.06 -16.33
CA VAL A 154 -11.20 -14.71 -17.03
C VAL A 154 -10.89 -16.12 -16.52
N ASN A 155 -11.64 -16.61 -15.52
CA ASN A 155 -11.44 -17.89 -14.82
C ASN A 155 -9.97 -18.16 -14.42
N MET A 156 -9.30 -17.16 -13.83
CA MET A 156 -7.90 -17.27 -13.40
C MET A 156 -7.66 -16.70 -12.01
N CYS A 157 -6.69 -17.29 -11.32
CA CYS A 157 -6.23 -16.81 -10.02
C CYS A 157 -5.40 -15.53 -10.19
N CYS A 158 -5.99 -14.40 -9.84
CA CYS A 158 -5.39 -13.08 -9.89
C CYS A 158 -4.94 -12.62 -8.50
N PRO A 159 -3.79 -11.92 -8.39
CA PRO A 159 -3.29 -11.50 -7.10
C PRO A 159 -4.24 -10.49 -6.47
N ARG A 160 -4.44 -10.61 -5.15
CA ARG A 160 -5.18 -9.60 -4.38
C ARG A 160 -4.39 -8.30 -4.34
N ALA A 161 -5.07 -7.17 -4.25
CA ALA A 161 -4.41 -5.87 -4.13
C ALA A 161 -3.44 -5.83 -2.93
N GLN A 162 -3.84 -6.40 -1.78
CA GLN A 162 -3.00 -6.52 -0.59
C GLN A 162 -1.69 -7.25 -0.88
N THR A 163 -1.73 -8.29 -1.72
CA THR A 163 -0.54 -9.06 -2.12
C THR A 163 0.41 -8.20 -2.92
N ILE A 164 -0.11 -7.46 -3.92
CA ILE A 164 0.70 -6.59 -4.77
C ILE A 164 1.34 -5.49 -3.94
N CYS A 165 0.52 -4.76 -3.18
CA CYS A 165 0.98 -3.58 -2.44
C CYS A 165 1.89 -3.95 -1.25
N ALA A 166 1.95 -5.22 -0.83
CA ALA A 166 2.90 -5.70 0.16
C ALA A 166 4.27 -6.08 -0.44
N LEU A 167 4.40 -6.16 -1.77
CA LEU A 167 5.69 -6.47 -2.41
C LEU A 167 6.68 -5.32 -2.19
N PRO A 168 7.98 -5.63 -2.00
CA PRO A 168 9.00 -4.60 -1.83
C PRO A 168 9.21 -3.81 -3.12
N LEU A 169 9.80 -2.61 -3.01
CA LEU A 169 10.37 -1.91 -4.16
C LEU A 169 11.32 -2.83 -4.93
N LYS A 170 11.15 -2.94 -6.26
CA LYS A 170 12.04 -3.72 -7.11
C LYS A 170 12.39 -2.97 -8.40
N LEU A 171 13.60 -2.40 -8.42
CA LEU A 171 14.14 -1.67 -9.56
C LEU A 171 14.33 -2.58 -10.79
N GLY A 172 14.67 -3.85 -10.58
CA GLY A 172 15.13 -4.74 -11.64
C GLY A 172 16.61 -4.53 -11.99
N ASN A 173 17.09 -5.16 -13.06
CA ASN A 173 18.51 -5.20 -13.43
C ASN A 173 18.77 -4.84 -14.91
N CYS A 174 17.84 -4.13 -15.54
CA CYS A 174 18.04 -3.57 -16.87
C CYS A 174 18.70 -2.18 -16.80
N LYS A 175 18.84 -1.50 -17.94
CA LYS A 175 19.58 -0.22 -18.06
C LYS A 175 18.71 0.98 -18.44
N GLN A 176 17.38 0.85 -18.38
CA GLN A 176 16.47 1.95 -18.65
C GLN A 176 16.23 2.74 -17.35
N ASN A 177 15.75 3.98 -17.49
CA ASN A 177 15.29 4.80 -16.39
C ASN A 177 13.85 5.19 -16.73
N ILE A 178 12.90 4.45 -16.17
CA ILE A 178 11.47 4.62 -16.44
C ILE A 178 10.80 4.99 -15.12
N LEU A 179 10.27 6.20 -15.05
CA LEU A 179 9.45 6.62 -13.91
C LEU A 179 8.27 5.68 -13.75
N ARG A 180 8.15 5.10 -12.56
CA ARG A 180 7.02 4.30 -12.11
C ARG A 180 6.68 4.69 -10.67
N PHE A 181 5.55 4.19 -10.19
CA PHE A 181 5.09 4.39 -8.82
C PHE A 181 5.01 3.04 -8.14
N TRP A 182 5.33 2.98 -6.86
CA TRP A 182 5.15 1.78 -6.04
C TRP A 182 4.47 2.19 -4.74
N TYR A 183 3.75 1.26 -4.13
CA TYR A 183 3.19 1.47 -2.81
C TYR A 183 4.21 1.09 -1.75
N ASN A 184 4.62 2.08 -0.96
CA ASN A 184 5.50 1.86 0.17
C ASN A 184 4.67 1.48 1.39
N ALA A 185 4.66 0.19 1.76
CA ALA A 185 3.88 -0.32 2.88
C ALA A 185 4.35 0.22 4.27
N ILE A 186 5.53 0.83 4.35
CA ILE A 186 6.06 1.44 5.58
C ILE A 186 5.45 2.83 5.75
N THR A 187 5.56 3.69 4.73
CA THR A 187 4.99 5.05 4.75
C THR A 187 3.49 5.07 4.48
N ARG A 188 2.97 3.98 3.91
CA ARG A 188 1.59 3.79 3.44
C ARG A 188 1.20 4.78 2.33
N GLU A 189 2.19 5.27 1.60
CA GLU A 189 2.04 6.22 0.51
C GLU A 189 2.46 5.56 -0.83
N CYS A 190 1.92 6.09 -1.93
CA CYS A 190 2.43 5.78 -3.26
C CYS A 190 3.58 6.72 -3.58
N GLU A 191 4.75 6.16 -3.90
CA GLU A 191 6.00 6.89 -4.09
C GLU A 191 6.55 6.64 -5.49
N ALA A 192 7.19 7.66 -6.09
CA ALA A 192 7.88 7.50 -7.36
C ALA A 192 9.18 6.69 -7.21
N PHE A 193 9.56 5.95 -8.26
CA PHE A 193 10.85 5.29 -8.38
C PHE A 193 11.30 5.08 -9.83
N ASP A 194 12.60 4.88 -10.02
CA ASP A 194 13.20 4.62 -11.32
C ASP A 194 13.25 3.11 -11.62
N TYR A 195 12.29 2.63 -12.41
CA TYR A 195 12.28 1.25 -12.87
C TYR A 195 13.30 1.03 -14.00
N SER A 196 14.08 -0.04 -13.88
CA SER A 196 15.15 -0.38 -14.83
C SER A 196 14.68 -0.88 -16.20
N GLY A 197 13.38 -1.19 -16.34
CA GLY A 197 12.74 -1.66 -17.57
C GLY A 197 12.50 -3.17 -17.67
N CYS A 198 13.09 -3.99 -16.80
CA CYS A 198 12.81 -5.43 -16.74
C CYS A 198 12.93 -5.99 -15.31
N ASN A 199 12.46 -7.22 -15.10
CA ASN A 199 12.64 -7.98 -13.87
C ASN A 199 12.17 -7.25 -12.59
N GLY A 200 11.20 -6.35 -12.71
CA GLY A 200 10.49 -5.76 -11.58
C GLY A 200 9.57 -6.75 -10.86
N ASN A 201 8.59 -6.22 -10.15
CA ASN A 201 7.44 -6.96 -9.61
C ASN A 201 6.15 -6.17 -9.88
N ASP A 202 5.01 -6.71 -9.44
CA ASP A 202 3.70 -6.10 -9.72
C ASP A 202 3.41 -4.84 -8.90
N ASN A 203 4.19 -4.52 -7.85
CA ASN A 203 4.13 -3.24 -7.14
C ASN A 203 4.86 -2.15 -7.93
N ASN A 204 4.38 -1.95 -9.16
CA ASN A 204 4.96 -1.10 -10.17
C ASN A 204 3.83 -0.57 -11.07
N PHE A 205 3.42 0.65 -10.80
CA PHE A 205 2.30 1.35 -11.42
C PHE A 205 2.83 2.42 -12.39
N ARG A 206 2.14 2.59 -13.53
CA ARG A 206 2.51 3.62 -14.53
C ARG A 206 2.18 5.03 -14.05
N SER A 207 1.21 5.18 -13.16
CA SER A 207 0.79 6.47 -12.59
C SER A 207 0.51 6.33 -11.10
N ILE A 208 0.59 7.42 -10.33
CA ILE A 208 0.13 7.39 -8.94
C ILE A 208 -1.35 7.05 -8.84
N SER A 209 -2.14 7.40 -9.87
CA SER A 209 -3.59 7.17 -9.84
C SER A 209 -3.86 5.68 -9.76
N ASP A 210 -3.15 4.90 -10.59
CA ASP A 210 -3.25 3.44 -10.59
C ASP A 210 -2.74 2.85 -9.27
N CYS A 211 -1.65 3.41 -8.73
CA CYS A 211 -1.14 3.01 -7.41
C CYS A 211 -2.17 3.27 -6.29
N LEU A 212 -2.75 4.47 -6.23
CA LEU A 212 -3.73 4.85 -5.20
C LEU A 212 -5.05 4.10 -5.37
N LEU A 213 -5.52 3.90 -6.61
CA LEU A 213 -6.72 3.10 -6.87
C LEU A 213 -6.53 1.63 -6.48
N THR A 214 -5.31 1.11 -6.59
CA THR A 214 -4.99 -0.27 -6.22
C THR A 214 -4.70 -0.42 -4.73
N CYS A 215 -3.87 0.46 -4.17
CA CYS A 215 -3.27 0.33 -2.86
C CYS A 215 -3.80 1.31 -1.81
N GLY A 216 -4.52 2.36 -2.19
CA GLY A 216 -4.96 3.42 -1.28
C GLY A 216 -5.75 2.91 -0.08
N ASN A 217 -6.59 1.90 -0.30
CA ASN A 217 -7.52 1.37 0.70
C ASN A 217 -7.28 -0.08 1.07
N ILE A 218 -6.09 -0.59 0.79
CA ILE A 218 -5.74 -1.89 1.34
C ILE A 218 -5.69 -1.76 2.86
N GLN A 219 -6.18 -2.80 3.53
CA GLN A 219 -5.86 -3.00 4.92
C GLN A 219 -4.37 -3.34 5.01
N SER A 220 -3.54 -2.31 5.19
CA SER A 220 -2.09 -2.48 5.27
C SER A 220 -1.76 -3.38 6.46
N ALA A 221 -0.74 -4.22 6.29
CA ALA A 221 -0.19 -5.01 7.38
C ALA A 221 0.16 -4.08 8.56
N PRO A 222 -0.37 -4.34 9.77
CA PRO A 222 0.08 -3.64 10.96
C PRO A 222 1.60 -3.81 11.13
N GLN A 223 2.33 -2.71 11.32
CA GLN A 223 3.78 -2.74 11.47
C GLN A 223 4.14 -3.15 12.90
N CYS A 224 4.41 -4.44 13.07
CA CYS A 224 4.75 -4.99 14.38
C CYS A 224 6.19 -4.66 14.79
N PRO A 225 6.44 -4.40 16.09
CA PRO A 225 7.80 -4.19 16.59
C PRO A 225 8.74 -5.38 16.32
N LYS A 226 8.17 -6.59 16.31
CA LYS A 226 8.83 -7.87 16.05
C LYS A 226 7.86 -8.82 15.34
N GLY A 227 8.37 -9.57 14.37
CA GLY A 227 7.59 -10.55 13.60
C GLY A 227 6.53 -9.93 12.69
N GLU A 228 5.74 -10.78 12.04
CA GLU A 228 4.61 -10.36 11.21
C GLU A 228 3.33 -10.26 12.04
N ALA A 229 2.44 -9.33 11.67
CA ALA A 229 1.11 -9.25 12.23
C ALA A 229 0.32 -10.55 11.98
N PHE A 230 -0.48 -10.94 12.97
CA PHE A 230 -1.29 -12.14 12.90
C PHE A 230 -2.33 -12.04 11.77
N LYS A 231 -2.44 -13.12 10.98
CA LYS A 231 -3.41 -13.26 9.89
C LYS A 231 -4.35 -14.44 10.21
N ASP A 232 -5.61 -14.32 9.83
CA ASP A 232 -6.53 -15.45 9.84
C ASP A 232 -6.16 -16.46 8.74
N HIS A 233 -6.89 -17.58 8.71
CA HIS A 233 -6.65 -18.63 7.71
C HIS A 233 -7.01 -18.21 6.27
N TYR A 234 -7.70 -17.09 6.10
CA TYR A 234 -7.99 -16.47 4.80
C TYR A 234 -6.94 -15.43 4.40
N GLY A 235 -5.92 -15.20 5.24
CA GLY A 235 -4.83 -14.25 5.01
C GLY A 235 -5.15 -12.81 5.41
N LYS A 236 -6.27 -12.56 6.10
CA LYS A 236 -6.67 -11.22 6.56
C LYS A 236 -6.06 -10.93 7.92
N PHE A 237 -5.51 -9.71 8.09
CA PHE A 237 -4.90 -9.29 9.34
C PHE A 237 -5.94 -9.15 10.46
N HIS A 238 -5.63 -9.71 11.63
CA HIS A 238 -6.42 -9.51 12.85
C HIS A 238 -6.22 -8.08 13.36
N THR A 239 -7.29 -7.28 13.30
CA THR A 239 -7.34 -5.93 13.88
C THR A 239 -7.83 -5.98 15.30
N CYS A 240 -7.29 -5.12 16.14
CA CYS A 240 -7.71 -4.95 17.52
C CYS A 240 -8.08 -3.48 17.78
N SER A 241 -8.43 -3.14 19.03
CA SER A 241 -8.78 -1.78 19.43
C SER A 241 -8.31 -1.51 20.86
N HIS A 242 -8.19 -0.23 21.22
CA HIS A 242 -7.79 0.24 22.53
C HIS A 242 -8.69 -0.28 23.68
N THR A 243 -9.96 -0.57 23.38
CA THR A 243 -10.96 -0.99 24.38
C THR A 243 -11.20 -2.50 24.43
N GLN A 244 -10.71 -3.27 23.45
CA GLN A 244 -10.91 -4.72 23.38
C GLN A 244 -9.68 -5.40 22.77
N ASN A 245 -8.88 -6.04 23.64
CA ASN A 245 -7.75 -6.87 23.20
C ASN A 245 -8.26 -8.25 22.76
N LYS A 246 -8.93 -8.32 21.60
CA LYS A 246 -9.41 -9.57 20.97
C LYS A 246 -8.30 -10.30 20.19
N CYS A 247 -7.05 -10.09 20.58
CA CYS A 247 -5.93 -10.72 19.91
C CYS A 247 -5.83 -12.21 20.29
N PRO A 248 -5.52 -13.09 19.32
CA PRO A 248 -5.29 -14.51 19.60
C PRO A 248 -4.18 -14.74 20.63
N GLU A 249 -4.10 -15.95 21.18
CA GLU A 249 -2.99 -16.34 22.05
C GLU A 249 -1.64 -16.01 21.44
N ASN A 250 -0.68 -15.65 22.28
CA ASN A 250 0.67 -15.24 21.90
C ASN A 250 0.77 -13.91 21.11
N SER A 251 -0.34 -13.18 20.97
CA SER A 251 -0.36 -11.86 20.33
C SER A 251 -0.93 -10.76 21.23
N GLU A 252 -0.46 -9.54 21.02
CA GLU A 252 -0.83 -8.35 21.76
C GLU A 252 -1.28 -7.27 20.79
N CYS A 253 -2.29 -6.49 21.19
CA CYS A 253 -2.76 -5.38 20.39
C CYS A 253 -1.72 -4.25 20.35
N TYR A 254 -1.29 -3.90 19.15
CA TYR A 254 -0.30 -2.86 18.91
C TYR A 254 -0.85 -1.84 17.91
N PHE A 255 -0.57 -0.56 18.18
CA PHE A 255 -0.86 0.54 17.28
C PHE A 255 0.45 1.03 16.67
N ASP A 256 0.55 1.01 15.35
CA ASP A 256 1.76 1.40 14.64
C ASP A 256 1.84 2.89 14.27
N GLY A 257 0.91 3.69 14.77
CA GLY A 257 0.73 5.10 14.39
C GLY A 257 -0.35 5.30 13.33
N TYR A 258 -0.80 4.24 12.66
CA TYR A 258 -1.81 4.31 11.61
C TYR A 258 -2.95 3.31 11.79
N VAL A 259 -2.66 2.05 12.12
CA VAL A 259 -3.68 1.00 12.33
C VAL A 259 -3.39 0.16 13.56
N TRP A 260 -4.45 -0.41 14.11
CA TRP A 260 -4.39 -1.37 15.19
C TRP A 260 -4.30 -2.79 14.65
N GLY A 261 -3.39 -3.59 15.18
CA GLY A 261 -3.20 -4.98 14.78
C GLY A 261 -2.70 -5.88 15.90
N CYS A 262 -2.97 -7.16 15.77
CA CYS A 262 -2.44 -8.17 16.67
C CYS A 262 -1.03 -8.56 16.27
N CYS A 263 -0.07 -8.15 17.08
CA CYS A 263 1.36 -8.40 16.87
C CYS A 263 1.87 -9.50 17.80
N PRO A 264 2.89 -10.28 17.39
CA PRO A 264 3.51 -11.26 18.27
C PRO A 264 3.95 -10.64 19.60
N SER A 265 3.57 -11.25 20.71
CA SER A 265 4.01 -10.83 22.04
C SER A 265 5.53 -11.01 22.18
N LYS A 266 6.13 -10.23 23.08
CA LYS A 266 7.56 -10.37 23.40
C LYS A 266 7.88 -11.77 23.93
N ALA A 267 7.04 -12.28 24.82
CA ALA A 267 7.20 -13.61 25.41
C ALA A 267 7.21 -14.71 24.34
N TYR A 268 6.25 -14.67 23.41
CA TYR A 268 6.18 -15.64 22.32
C TYR A 268 7.37 -15.52 21.36
N THR A 269 7.74 -14.29 20.99
CA THR A 269 8.87 -14.07 20.07
C THR A 269 10.18 -14.62 20.67
N CYS A 270 10.42 -14.38 21.95
CA CYS A 270 11.61 -14.85 22.66
C CYS A 270 11.59 -16.34 23.00
N SER A 271 10.43 -17.02 22.95
CA SER A 271 10.33 -18.46 23.16
C SER A 271 10.50 -19.28 21.88
N ARG A 272 10.54 -18.64 20.70
CA ARG A 272 10.67 -19.35 19.42
C ARG A 272 12.08 -19.89 19.20
N PRO A 273 12.22 -21.08 18.61
CA PRO A 273 13.52 -21.63 18.24
C PRO A 273 14.19 -20.79 17.14
N VAL A 274 15.52 -20.89 17.06
CA VAL A 274 16.30 -20.22 16.03
C VAL A 274 16.01 -20.82 14.66
N GLU A 275 15.50 -19.99 13.75
CA GLU A 275 15.34 -20.34 12.34
C GLU A 275 16.50 -19.74 11.54
N LYS A 276 17.45 -20.60 11.11
CA LYS A 276 18.58 -20.17 10.26
C LYS A 276 18.13 -19.73 8.87
N GLY A 277 16.93 -20.11 8.44
CA GLY A 277 16.40 -19.80 7.11
C GLY A 277 17.11 -20.59 6.00
N VAL A 278 16.74 -20.29 4.75
CA VAL A 278 17.32 -20.91 3.55
C VAL A 278 18.46 -20.09 2.96
N ARG A 279 19.47 -20.78 2.41
CA ARG A 279 20.65 -20.15 1.82
C ARG A 279 20.28 -19.45 0.52
N CYS A 280 20.49 -18.14 0.47
CA CYS A 280 20.22 -17.31 -0.70
C CYS A 280 21.52 -16.94 -1.42
N GLU A 281 21.40 -16.27 -2.58
CA GLU A 281 22.56 -15.70 -3.30
C GLU A 281 23.33 -14.65 -2.47
N ASN A 282 22.69 -14.09 -1.44
CA ASN A 282 23.31 -13.19 -0.47
C ASN A 282 24.13 -13.95 0.57
N LYS A 283 25.24 -13.35 1.01
CA LYS A 283 26.07 -13.91 2.08
C LYS A 283 25.27 -14.05 3.39
N PRO A 284 25.50 -15.12 4.17
CA PRO A 284 24.94 -15.24 5.50
C PRO A 284 25.29 -14.02 6.36
N SER A 285 24.38 -13.66 7.27
CA SER A 285 24.53 -12.51 8.16
C SER A 285 24.42 -12.93 9.62
N ASN A 286 25.18 -12.30 10.51
CA ASN A 286 25.01 -12.51 11.95
C ASN A 286 23.76 -11.78 12.44
N ARG A 287 22.88 -12.52 13.09
CA ARG A 287 21.66 -12.03 13.77
C ARG A 287 21.69 -12.47 15.22
N PHE A 288 20.77 -11.95 16.03
CA PHE A 288 20.68 -12.28 17.46
C PHE A 288 19.33 -12.92 17.78
N PHE A 289 19.34 -13.87 18.72
CA PHE A 289 18.14 -14.48 19.30
C PHE A 289 18.25 -14.49 20.82
N PHE A 290 17.12 -14.65 21.51
CA PHE A 290 17.10 -14.81 22.96
C PHE A 290 17.16 -16.31 23.29
N ASP A 291 18.21 -16.73 23.99
CA ASP A 291 18.34 -18.09 24.51
C ASP A 291 17.69 -18.16 25.90
N ALA A 292 16.61 -18.93 26.00
CA ALA A 292 15.87 -19.10 27.26
C ALA A 292 16.63 -19.96 28.30
N GLN A 293 17.57 -20.81 27.89
CA GLN A 293 18.40 -21.60 28.80
C GLN A 293 19.49 -20.74 29.43
N THR A 294 20.15 -19.90 28.63
CA THR A 294 21.24 -19.03 29.11
C THR A 294 20.76 -17.65 29.57
N GLN A 295 19.49 -17.32 29.30
CA GLN A 295 18.86 -16.01 29.57
C GLN A 295 19.62 -14.84 28.92
N LYS A 296 20.21 -15.06 27.75
CA LYS A 296 21.05 -14.08 27.04
C LYS A 296 20.67 -13.94 25.57
N CYS A 297 20.98 -12.78 25.01
CA CYS A 297 20.93 -12.59 23.56
C CYS A 297 22.21 -13.16 22.94
N GLU A 298 22.08 -14.21 22.15
CA GLU A 298 23.18 -14.90 21.50
C GLU A 298 23.15 -14.70 19.99
N ALA A 299 24.33 -14.76 19.36
CA ALA A 299 24.45 -14.59 17.92
C ALA A 299 24.23 -15.92 17.19
N PHE A 300 23.57 -15.86 16.04
CA PHE A 300 23.45 -16.98 15.12
C PHE A 300 23.65 -16.54 13.67
N GLU A 301 24.04 -17.48 12.83
CA GLU A 301 24.16 -17.26 11.38
C GLU A 301 22.80 -17.40 10.71
N PHE A 302 22.32 -16.32 10.10
CA PHE A 302 21.10 -16.27 9.31
C PHE A 302 21.43 -16.36 7.81
N ASN A 303 20.82 -17.32 7.14
CA ASN A 303 21.12 -17.71 5.76
C ASN A 303 20.53 -16.78 4.69
N GLY A 304 19.74 -15.77 5.09
CA GLY A 304 19.35 -14.66 4.22
C GLY A 304 17.86 -14.58 3.87
N LYS A 305 17.07 -15.63 4.13
CA LYS A 305 15.61 -15.61 3.95
C LYS A 305 14.92 -16.62 4.87
N TYR A 306 13.79 -16.22 5.46
CA TYR A 306 12.86 -17.12 6.16
C TYR A 306 12.06 -17.95 5.15
#